data_AF-A0A352D913-F1
#
_entry.id   AF-A0A352D913-F1
#
_cell.length_a   1.000
_cell.length_b   1.000
_cell.length_c   1.000
_cell.angle_alpha   90.00
_cell.angle_beta   90.00
_cell.angle_gamma   90.00
#
_symmetry.space_group_name_H-M   'P 1'
#
loop_
_entity.id
_entity.type
_entity.pdbx_description
1 polymer ?
#
loop_
_entity_poly.entity_id
_entity_poly.type
_entity_poly.pdbx_seq_one_letter_code
_entity_poly.pdbx_strand_id
1 'polypeptide(L)'
;MVKNIPVEVIAGVNPWVFLVGYFASCFLGVYLFNSSKSALVSFLGYNLVVVPFGFIINVVVARYDTSLVLEAMRITGTVTLGMMVLGSMFPAFFRRIAGALTAALVLVIIVELVDVFVLHKQHGIIDWIVVFIFCGYVGYDWGRANNIPKTLDNAVDSAAALYMDIINLFLRILRILGRRRR
;
A
#
# COMPACT_ATOMS: atom_id res chain seq x y z
N MET A 1 25.81 7.89 3.43
CA MET A 1 25.32 7.98 2.04
C MET A 1 24.93 6.58 1.60
N VAL A 2 23.64 6.27 1.53
CA VAL A 2 23.18 4.98 0.98
C VAL A 2 23.39 5.07 -0.53
N LYS A 3 24.30 4.27 -1.09
CA LYS A 3 24.44 4.10 -2.54
C LYS A 3 23.13 3.52 -3.08
N ASN A 4 22.56 4.16 -4.09
CA ASN A 4 21.36 3.68 -4.77
C ASN A 4 21.56 2.22 -5.20
N ILE A 5 20.57 1.36 -4.95
CA ILE A 5 20.57 0.01 -5.50
C ILE A 5 20.20 0.14 -6.99
N PRO A 6 21.09 -0.22 -7.93
CA PRO A 6 20.78 -0.15 -9.36
C PRO A 6 19.60 -1.06 -9.69
N VAL A 7 18.67 -0.58 -10.53
CA VAL A 7 17.48 -1.35 -10.92
C VAL A 7 17.89 -2.63 -11.67
N GLU A 8 19.04 -2.60 -12.34
CA GLU A 8 19.62 -3.70 -13.09
C GLU A 8 19.95 -4.90 -12.18
N VAL A 9 20.36 -4.65 -10.94
CA VAL A 9 20.65 -5.70 -9.95
C VAL A 9 19.36 -6.42 -9.55
N ILE A 10 18.25 -5.68 -9.45
CA ILE A 10 16.94 -6.23 -9.09
C ILE A 10 16.32 -6.96 -10.29
N ALA A 11 16.45 -6.39 -11.49
CA ALA A 11 15.95 -6.97 -12.73
C ALA A 11 16.71 -8.25 -13.14
N GLY A 12 17.95 -8.42 -12.68
CA GLY A 12 18.74 -9.64 -12.87
C GLY A 12 18.33 -10.82 -11.97
N VAL A 13 17.48 -10.61 -10.97
CA VAL A 13 16.96 -11.69 -10.12
C VAL A 13 15.91 -12.48 -10.89
N ASN A 14 15.96 -13.81 -10.80
CA ASN A 14 14.96 -14.67 -11.42
C ASN A 14 13.55 -14.26 -10.94
N PRO A 15 12.61 -13.90 -11.85
CA PRO A 15 11.29 -13.40 -11.49
C PRO A 15 10.51 -14.34 -10.55
N TRP A 16 10.67 -15.66 -10.70
CA TRP A 16 10.01 -16.64 -9.84
C TRP A 16 10.59 -16.66 -8.43
N VAL A 17 11.92 -16.55 -8.29
CA VAL A 17 12.59 -16.46 -6.99
C VAL A 17 12.20 -15.18 -6.28
N PHE A 18 12.12 -14.07 -7.02
CA PHE A 18 11.62 -12.79 -6.51
C PHE A 18 10.17 -12.89 -6.04
N LEU A 19 9.28 -13.47 -6.86
CA LEU A 19 7.86 -13.62 -6.54
C LEU A 19 7.64 -14.51 -5.31
N VAL A 20 8.31 -15.66 -5.25
CA VAL A 20 8.23 -16.59 -4.11
C VAL A 20 8.80 -15.95 -2.84
N GLY A 21 9.96 -15.28 -2.93
CA GLY A 21 10.54 -14.55 -1.81
C GLY A 21 9.66 -13.40 -1.32
N TYR A 22 9.02 -12.67 -2.23
CA TYR A 22 8.06 -11.62 -1.92
C TYR A 22 6.85 -12.17 -1.16
N PHE A 23 6.21 -13.22 -1.68
CA PHE A 23 5.06 -13.82 -0.99
C PHE A 23 5.45 -14.42 0.36
N ALA A 24 6.57 -15.15 0.43
CA ALA A 24 7.05 -15.73 1.68
C ALA A 24 7.34 -14.66 2.75
N SER A 25 8.02 -13.57 2.38
CA SER A 25 8.32 -12.46 3.29
C SER A 25 7.05 -11.71 3.73
N CYS A 26 6.10 -11.46 2.82
CA CYS A 26 4.83 -10.85 3.17
C CYS A 26 3.98 -11.73 4.08
N PHE A 27 3.86 -13.03 3.80
CA PHE A 27 3.11 -13.95 4.67
C PHE A 27 3.77 -14.12 6.04
N LEU A 28 5.10 -14.23 6.11
CA LEU A 28 5.83 -14.27 7.37
C LEU A 28 5.69 -12.96 8.15
N GLY A 29 5.75 -11.81 7.48
CA GLY A 29 5.55 -10.50 8.09
C GLY A 29 4.14 -10.34 8.67
N VAL A 30 3.11 -10.70 7.90
CA VAL A 30 1.70 -10.69 8.36
C VAL A 30 1.45 -11.70 9.49
N TYR A 31 2.11 -12.85 9.46
CA TYR A 31 2.02 -13.84 10.55
C TYR A 31 2.66 -13.33 11.85
N LEU A 32 3.87 -12.76 11.76
CA LEU A 32 4.59 -12.19 12.90
C LEU A 32 3.83 -11.00 13.51
N PHE A 33 3.24 -10.16 12.66
CA PHE A 33 2.38 -9.04 13.03
C PHE A 33 1.13 -9.51 13.79
N ASN A 34 0.44 -10.55 13.34
CA ASN A 34 -0.80 -11.00 13.98
C ASN A 34 -0.58 -11.88 15.23
N SER A 35 0.59 -12.52 15.37
CA SER A 35 0.82 -13.50 16.44
C SER A 35 1.58 -12.96 17.66
N SER A 36 2.31 -11.85 17.52
CA SER A 36 3.20 -11.36 18.58
C SER A 36 2.61 -10.19 19.36
N LYS A 37 2.86 -10.16 20.68
CA LYS A 37 2.57 -9.02 21.57
C LYS A 37 3.81 -8.18 21.89
N SER A 38 4.93 -8.48 21.22
CA SER A 38 6.22 -7.82 21.46
C SER A 38 6.56 -6.88 20.31
N ALA A 39 6.73 -5.60 20.63
CA ALA A 39 6.97 -4.54 19.65
C ALA A 39 8.18 -4.79 18.74
N LEU A 40 9.22 -5.48 19.23
CA LEU A 40 10.39 -5.84 18.41
C LEU A 40 10.06 -6.85 17.32
N VAL A 41 9.18 -7.82 17.60
CA VAL A 41 8.76 -8.82 16.62
C VAL A 41 7.79 -8.21 15.61
N SER A 42 6.88 -7.34 16.06
CA SER A 42 5.99 -6.57 15.17
C SER A 42 6.81 -5.65 14.25
N PHE A 43 7.89 -5.04 14.76
CA PHE A 43 8.82 -4.25 13.96
C PHE A 43 9.61 -5.09 12.93
N LEU A 44 10.07 -6.29 13.30
CA LEU A 44 10.70 -7.21 12.35
C LEU A 44 9.70 -7.67 11.27
N GLY A 45 8.47 -8.01 11.67
CA GLY A 45 7.38 -8.34 10.77
C GLY A 45 7.07 -7.22 9.78
N TYR A 46 7.02 -5.97 10.27
CA TYR A 46 6.86 -4.79 9.41
C TYR A 46 7.98 -4.65 8.38
N ASN A 47 9.26 -4.80 8.78
CA ASN A 47 10.37 -4.72 7.84
C ASN A 47 10.35 -5.85 6.80
N LEU A 48 9.89 -7.05 7.17
CA LEU A 48 9.68 -8.16 6.24
C LEU A 48 8.61 -7.88 5.19
N VAL A 49 7.71 -6.90 5.41
CA VAL A 49 6.76 -6.42 4.40
C VAL A 49 7.32 -5.23 3.63
N VAL A 50 7.86 -4.23 4.33
CA VAL A 50 8.29 -2.96 3.72
C VAL A 50 9.47 -3.12 2.77
N VAL A 51 10.45 -3.95 3.12
CA VAL A 51 11.64 -4.14 2.28
C VAL A 51 11.26 -4.72 0.91
N PRO A 52 10.52 -5.84 0.81
CA PRO A 52 10.04 -6.36 -0.48
C PRO A 52 9.17 -5.36 -1.26
N PHE A 53 8.29 -4.61 -0.58
CA PHE A 53 7.51 -3.55 -1.23
C PHE A 53 8.42 -2.47 -1.82
N GLY A 54 9.46 -2.05 -1.11
CA GLY A 54 10.47 -1.11 -1.60
C GLY A 54 11.16 -1.57 -2.89
N PHE A 55 11.47 -2.86 -3.00
CA PHE A 55 12.03 -3.44 -4.23
C PHE A 55 11.04 -3.36 -5.40
N ILE A 56 9.77 -3.73 -5.19
CA ILE A 56 8.74 -3.65 -6.24
C ILE A 56 8.52 -2.20 -6.67
N ILE A 57 8.40 -1.28 -5.71
CA ILE A 57 8.20 0.14 -5.97
C ILE A 57 9.35 0.68 -6.82
N ASN A 58 10.61 0.32 -6.51
CA ASN A 58 11.76 0.75 -7.32
C ASN A 58 11.62 0.34 -8.79
N VAL A 59 11.28 -0.92 -9.05
CA VAL A 59 11.07 -1.44 -10.42
C VAL A 59 9.91 -0.75 -11.13
N VAL A 60 8.84 -0.41 -10.41
CA VAL A 60 7.67 0.28 -10.97
C VAL A 60 8.01 1.74 -11.27
N VAL A 61 8.59 2.46 -10.31
CA VAL A 61 8.90 3.89 -10.37
C VAL A 61 9.97 4.17 -11.43
N ALA A 62 10.92 3.26 -11.64
CA ALA A 62 11.95 3.38 -12.68
C ALA A 62 11.39 3.50 -14.12
N ARG A 63 10.11 3.17 -14.33
CA ARG A 63 9.43 3.28 -15.64
C ARG A 63 8.76 4.64 -15.88
N TYR A 64 8.81 5.54 -14.90
CA TYR A 64 8.16 6.84 -14.95
C TYR A 64 9.20 7.96 -14.83
N ASP A 65 8.90 9.10 -15.46
CA ASP A 65 9.74 10.29 -15.33
C ASP A 65 9.71 10.83 -13.89
N THR A 66 10.86 11.33 -13.42
CA THR A 66 11.03 11.88 -12.07
C THR A 66 9.98 12.96 -11.75
N SER A 67 9.61 13.80 -12.72
CA SER A 67 8.59 14.85 -12.56
C SER A 67 7.21 14.27 -12.24
N LEU A 68 6.83 13.18 -12.91
CA LEU A 68 5.55 12.48 -12.70
C LEU A 68 5.53 11.78 -11.34
N VAL A 69 6.65 11.19 -10.94
CA VAL A 69 6.81 10.56 -9.62
C VAL A 69 6.66 11.59 -8.49
N LEU A 70 7.30 12.75 -8.60
CA LEU A 70 7.18 13.84 -7.63
C LEU A 70 5.74 14.37 -7.54
N GLU A 71 5.06 14.50 -8.68
CA GLU A 71 3.66 14.92 -8.71
C GLU A 71 2.74 13.88 -8.04
N ALA A 72 2.93 12.60 -8.32
CA ALA A 72 2.19 11.52 -7.67
C ALA A 72 2.42 11.51 -6.15
N MET A 73 3.66 11.70 -5.69
CA MET A 73 3.98 11.81 -4.27
C MET A 73 3.30 13.01 -3.62
N ARG A 74 3.31 14.18 -4.27
CA ARG A 74 2.65 15.39 -3.77
C ARG A 74 1.14 15.20 -3.61
N ILE A 75 0.48 14.62 -4.62
CA ILE A 75 -0.96 14.36 -4.58
C ILE A 75 -1.27 13.35 -3.47
N THR A 76 -0.52 12.25 -3.41
CA THR A 76 -0.69 11.23 -2.36
C THR A 76 -0.55 11.84 -0.97
N GLY A 77 0.52 12.60 -0.71
CA GLY A 77 0.73 13.24 0.58
C GLY A 77 -0.41 14.20 0.96
N THR A 78 -0.90 14.99 0.00
CA THR A 78 -2.02 15.93 0.24
C THR A 78 -3.31 15.18 0.57
N VAL A 79 -3.64 14.14 -0.19
CA VAL A 79 -4.82 13.30 0.04
C VAL A 79 -4.72 12.58 1.38
N THR A 80 -3.57 11.98 1.69
CA THR A 80 -3.31 11.31 2.97
C THR A 80 -3.52 12.26 4.15
N LEU A 81 -2.95 13.46 4.10
CA LEU A 81 -3.15 14.47 5.16
C LEU A 81 -4.63 14.86 5.30
N GLY A 82 -5.33 15.06 4.19
CA GLY A 82 -6.77 15.33 4.21
C GLY A 82 -7.56 14.21 4.85
N MET A 83 -7.27 12.95 4.50
CA MET A 83 -7.93 11.78 5.07
C MET A 83 -7.58 11.56 6.54
N MET A 84 -6.38 11.89 6.98
CA MET A 84 -6.00 11.86 8.40
C MET A 84 -6.81 12.88 9.22
N VAL A 85 -6.97 14.10 8.70
CA VAL A 85 -7.84 15.12 9.35
C VAL A 85 -9.28 14.61 9.43
N LEU A 86 -9.83 14.10 8.33
CA LEU A 86 -11.19 13.54 8.31
C LEU A 86 -11.34 12.32 9.23
N GLY A 87 -10.35 11.44 9.26
CA GLY A 87 -10.32 10.25 10.12
C GLY A 87 -10.33 10.60 11.61
N SER A 88 -9.63 11.68 11.99
CA SER A 88 -9.67 12.23 13.35
C SER A 88 -11.01 12.87 13.68
N MET A 89 -11.62 13.60 12.73
CA MET A 89 -12.88 14.33 12.96
C MET A 89 -14.12 13.42 12.93
N PHE A 90 -14.13 12.39 12.07
CA PHE A 90 -15.30 11.54 11.81
C PHE A 90 -15.00 10.04 11.99
N PRO A 91 -14.40 9.58 13.12
CA PRO A 91 -13.97 8.19 13.28
C PRO A 91 -15.13 7.18 13.31
N ALA A 92 -16.34 7.61 13.67
CA ALA A 92 -17.53 6.76 13.63
C ALA A 92 -18.01 6.48 12.20
N PHE A 93 -17.86 7.45 11.29
CA PHE A 93 -18.20 7.28 9.88
C PHE A 93 -17.30 6.22 9.23
N PHE A 94 -15.98 6.36 9.40
CA PHE A 94 -15.03 5.41 8.84
C PHE A 94 -15.21 4.00 9.39
N ARG A 95 -15.52 3.85 10.69
CA ARG A 95 -15.84 2.56 11.30
C ARG A 95 -17.07 1.89 10.67
N ARG A 96 -18.10 2.67 10.28
CA ARG A 96 -19.30 2.13 9.64
C ARG A 96 -19.05 1.64 8.22
N ILE A 97 -18.21 2.34 7.45
CA ILE A 97 -17.93 1.98 6.06
C ILE A 97 -16.85 0.90 5.91
N ALA A 98 -16.11 0.56 6.96
CA ALA A 98 -15.01 -0.40 6.92
C ALA A 98 -15.42 -1.76 6.33
N GLY A 99 -16.59 -2.29 6.68
CA GLY A 99 -17.09 -3.55 6.12
C GLY A 99 -17.34 -3.46 4.60
N ALA A 100 -17.89 -2.34 4.14
CA ALA A 100 -18.11 -2.09 2.72
C ALA A 100 -16.80 -1.88 1.96
N LEU A 101 -15.83 -1.19 2.55
CA LEU A 101 -14.48 -1.03 1.99
C LEU A 101 -13.79 -2.39 1.80
N THR A 102 -13.90 -3.28 2.78
CA THR A 102 -13.34 -4.64 2.70
C THR A 102 -14.00 -5.48 1.62
N ALA A 103 -15.33 -5.45 1.54
CA ALA A 103 -16.04 -6.14 0.45
C ALA A 103 -15.65 -5.58 -0.92
N ALA A 104 -15.56 -4.25 -1.06
CA ALA A 104 -15.15 -3.59 -2.29
C ALA A 104 -13.72 -3.94 -2.69
N LEU A 105 -12.78 -3.96 -1.74
CA LEU A 105 -11.39 -4.32 -2.00
C LEU A 105 -11.27 -5.77 -2.49
N VAL A 106 -11.95 -6.72 -1.84
CA VAL A 106 -11.96 -8.13 -2.26
C VAL A 106 -12.54 -8.27 -3.68
N LEU A 107 -13.65 -7.59 -3.96
CA LEU A 107 -14.27 -7.63 -5.29
C LEU A 107 -13.33 -7.05 -6.36
N VAL A 108 -12.67 -5.94 -6.07
CA VAL A 108 -11.69 -5.34 -6.99
C VAL A 108 -10.51 -6.28 -7.23
N ILE A 109 -9.99 -6.96 -6.21
CA ILE A 109 -8.92 -7.95 -6.37
C ILE A 109 -9.37 -9.08 -7.31
N ILE A 110 -10.59 -9.60 -7.13
CA ILE A 110 -11.14 -10.65 -8.00
C ILE A 110 -11.24 -10.15 -9.45
N VAL A 111 -11.75 -8.93 -9.65
CA VAL A 111 -11.86 -8.33 -10.99
C VAL A 111 -10.48 -8.13 -11.62
N GLU A 112 -9.50 -7.61 -10.88
CA GLU A 112 -8.13 -7.43 -11.39
C GLU A 112 -7.47 -8.77 -11.76
N LEU A 113 -7.72 -9.83 -10.98
CA LEU A 113 -7.24 -11.17 -11.33
C LEU A 113 -7.87 -11.69 -12.61
N VAL A 114 -9.20 -11.54 -12.79
CA VAL A 114 -9.89 -11.94 -14.02
C VAL A 114 -9.40 -11.12 -15.22
N ASP A 115 -9.23 -9.81 -15.05
CA ASP A 115 -8.72 -8.92 -16.09
C ASP A 115 -7.32 -9.32 -16.58
N VAL A 116 -6.44 -9.68 -15.65
CA VAL A 116 -5.06 -10.10 -15.96
C VAL A 116 -5.01 -11.49 -16.59
N PHE A 117 -5.71 -12.49 -16.04
CA PHE A 117 -5.57 -13.88 -16.46
C PHE A 117 -6.52 -14.30 -17.59
N VAL A 118 -7.69 -13.67 -17.71
CA VAL A 118 -8.72 -14.05 -18.69
C VAL A 118 -8.80 -13.03 -19.81
N LEU A 119 -9.01 -11.76 -19.47
CA LEU A 119 -9.35 -10.73 -20.46
C LEU A 119 -8.12 -10.06 -21.09
N HIS A 120 -6.95 -10.18 -20.49
CA HIS A 120 -5.69 -9.53 -20.90
C HIS A 120 -5.86 -8.02 -21.16
N LYS A 121 -6.75 -7.37 -20.40
CA LYS A 121 -7.11 -5.95 -20.53
C LYS A 121 -6.89 -5.23 -19.22
N GLN A 122 -6.61 -3.93 -19.29
CA GLN A 122 -6.51 -3.06 -18.12
C GLN A 122 -7.51 -1.91 -18.25
N HIS A 123 -8.50 -1.88 -17.36
CA HIS A 123 -9.50 -0.83 -17.34
C HIS A 123 -9.03 0.37 -16.51
N GLY A 124 -8.95 1.55 -17.13
CA GLY A 124 -8.54 2.80 -16.47
C GLY A 124 -9.40 3.22 -15.27
N ILE A 125 -10.65 2.79 -15.25
CA ILE A 125 -11.63 3.11 -14.22
C ILE A 125 -11.34 2.38 -12.91
N ILE A 126 -10.80 1.15 -12.97
CA ILE A 126 -10.47 0.36 -11.77
C ILE A 126 -9.47 1.13 -10.91
N ASP A 127 -8.53 1.84 -11.53
CA ASP A 127 -7.54 2.57 -10.76
C ASP A 127 -8.14 3.71 -9.95
N TRP A 128 -9.16 4.38 -10.47
CA TRP A 128 -9.90 5.39 -9.71
C TRP A 128 -10.67 4.77 -8.56
N ILE A 129 -11.33 3.62 -8.79
CA ILE A 129 -12.05 2.88 -7.74
C ILE A 129 -11.08 2.51 -6.61
N VAL A 130 -9.91 1.98 -6.95
CA VAL A 130 -8.87 1.59 -5.99
C VAL A 130 -8.37 2.81 -5.20
N VAL A 131 -8.15 3.95 -5.86
CA VAL A 131 -7.79 5.21 -5.18
C VAL A 131 -8.84 5.58 -4.14
N PHE A 132 -10.14 5.55 -4.49
CA PHE A 132 -11.21 5.87 -3.53
C PHE A 132 -11.26 4.90 -2.35
N ILE A 133 -11.07 3.60 -2.60
CA ILE A 133 -11.04 2.57 -1.54
C ILE A 133 -9.88 2.84 -0.58
N PHE A 134 -8.65 3.04 -1.08
CA PHE A 134 -7.49 3.28 -0.23
C PHE A 134 -7.54 4.63 0.48
N CYS A 135 -8.12 5.67 -0.12
CA CYS A 135 -8.43 6.91 0.60
C CYS A 135 -9.32 6.62 1.82
N GLY A 136 -10.37 5.81 1.64
CA GLY A 136 -11.24 5.36 2.73
C GLY A 136 -10.49 4.62 3.83
N TYR A 137 -9.58 3.70 3.44
CA TYR A 137 -8.75 2.96 4.39
C TYR A 137 -7.78 3.84 5.17
N VAL A 138 -7.10 4.80 4.54
CA VAL A 138 -6.23 5.76 5.26
C VAL A 138 -7.01 6.48 6.36
N GLY A 139 -8.23 6.96 6.05
CA GLY A 139 -9.09 7.61 7.05
C GLY A 139 -9.54 6.67 8.16
N TYR A 140 -9.88 5.42 7.82
CA TYR A 140 -10.27 4.39 8.77
C TYR A 140 -9.13 3.96 9.69
N ASP A 141 -7.96 3.67 9.15
CA ASP A 141 -6.81 3.19 9.91
C ASP A 141 -6.23 4.29 10.78
N TRP A 142 -6.20 5.54 10.31
CA TRP A 142 -5.84 6.68 11.14
C TRP A 142 -6.85 6.91 12.27
N GLY A 143 -8.15 6.84 11.95
CA GLY A 143 -9.21 6.91 12.94
C GLY A 143 -9.07 5.81 14.00
N ARG A 144 -8.81 4.56 13.58
CA ARG A 144 -8.57 3.42 14.47
C ARG A 144 -7.34 3.65 15.35
N ALA A 145 -6.22 4.08 14.77
CA ALA A 145 -4.96 4.35 15.47
C ALA A 145 -5.12 5.35 16.62
N ASN A 146 -5.97 6.36 16.45
CA ASN A 146 -6.25 7.35 17.50
C ASN A 146 -7.18 6.84 18.61
N ASN A 147 -7.94 5.77 18.37
CA ASN A 147 -8.91 5.22 19.31
C ASN A 147 -8.39 4.01 20.11
N ILE A 148 -7.28 3.38 19.70
CA ILE A 148 -6.68 2.24 20.40
C ILE A 148 -5.68 2.70 21.48
N PRO A 149 -5.39 1.87 22.50
CA PRO A 149 -4.40 2.21 23.52
C PRO A 149 -3.02 2.51 22.93
N LYS A 150 -2.36 3.55 23.43
CA LYS A 150 -1.05 4.02 22.92
C LYS A 150 0.10 3.17 23.46
N THR A 151 0.20 1.93 22.97
CA THR A 151 1.33 1.04 23.23
C THR A 151 2.31 1.05 22.05
N LEU A 152 3.56 0.66 22.29
CA LEU A 152 4.55 0.55 21.21
C LEU A 152 4.11 -0.44 20.12
N ASP A 153 3.49 -1.55 20.53
CA ASP A 153 2.97 -2.58 19.63
C ASP A 153 1.89 -2.00 18.70
N ASN A 154 0.86 -1.39 19.28
CA ASN A 154 -0.23 -0.75 18.53
C ASN A 154 0.23 0.39 17.62
N ALA A 155 1.29 1.11 18.02
CA ALA A 155 1.87 2.17 17.21
C ALA A 155 2.56 1.61 15.96
N VAL A 156 3.35 0.53 16.12
CA VAL A 156 3.96 -0.19 15.00
C VAL A 156 2.86 -0.76 14.10
N ASP A 157 1.81 -1.33 14.68
CA ASP A 157 0.77 -1.96 13.89
C ASP A 157 -0.04 -0.97 13.06
N SER A 158 -0.37 0.17 13.68
CA SER A 158 -1.06 1.27 13.01
C SER A 158 -0.19 1.89 11.90
N ALA A 159 1.11 2.03 12.14
CA ALA A 159 2.04 2.53 11.13
C ALA A 159 2.16 1.57 9.95
N ALA A 160 2.18 0.26 10.20
CA ALA A 160 2.22 -0.75 9.16
C ALA A 160 0.97 -0.71 8.26
N ALA A 161 -0.21 -0.64 8.85
CA ALA A 161 -1.46 -0.59 8.12
C ALA A 161 -1.56 0.68 7.25
N LEU A 162 -1.25 1.84 7.84
CA LEU A 162 -1.19 3.12 7.12
C LEU A 162 -0.16 3.13 5.99
N TYR A 163 1.02 2.56 6.21
CA TYR A 163 2.04 2.44 5.17
C TYR A 163 1.51 1.69 3.95
N MET A 164 0.86 0.55 4.18
CA MET A 164 0.30 -0.28 3.11
C MET A 164 -0.76 0.48 2.31
N ASP A 165 -1.63 1.23 2.97
CA ASP A 165 -2.64 2.04 2.28
C ASP A 165 -2.03 3.17 1.46
N ILE A 166 -1.08 3.90 2.05
CA ILE A 166 -0.42 5.05 1.42
C ILE A 166 0.38 4.61 0.19
N ILE A 167 1.11 3.49 0.28
CA ILE A 167 1.89 2.97 -0.86
C ILE A 167 0.98 2.50 -1.99
N ASN A 168 -0.11 1.79 -1.68
CA ASN A 168 -1.07 1.37 -2.71
C ASN A 168 -1.75 2.57 -3.37
N LEU A 169 -2.13 3.58 -2.59
CA LEU A 169 -2.65 4.85 -3.08
C LEU A 169 -1.64 5.55 -4.02
N PHE A 170 -0.37 5.64 -3.61
CA PHE A 170 0.71 6.23 -4.40
C PHE A 170 0.89 5.53 -5.75
N LEU A 171 1.07 4.20 -5.74
CA LEU A 171 1.27 3.42 -6.97
C LEU A 171 0.09 3.58 -7.92
N ARG A 172 -1.12 3.70 -7.38
CA ARG A 172 -2.34 3.86 -8.18
C ARG A 172 -2.47 5.25 -8.78
N ILE A 173 -2.18 6.31 -8.01
CA ILE A 173 -2.12 7.69 -8.52
C ILE A 173 -1.04 7.81 -9.59
N LEU A 174 0.15 7.24 -9.35
CA LEU A 174 1.26 7.22 -10.32
C LEU A 174 0.82 6.59 -11.66
N ARG A 175 0.15 5.45 -11.61
CA ARG A 175 -0.38 4.77 -12.81
C ARG A 175 -1.45 5.59 -13.54
N ILE A 176 -2.32 6.29 -12.80
CA ILE A 176 -3.33 7.19 -13.39
C ILE A 176 -2.66 8.36 -14.13
N LEU A 177 -1.73 9.05 -13.48
CA LEU A 177 -0.99 10.16 -14.08
C LEU A 177 -0.18 9.69 -15.30
N GLY A 178 0.47 8.54 -15.18
CA GLY A 178 1.24 7.91 -16.26
C GLY A 178 0.43 7.62 -17.52
N ARG A 179 -0.82 7.15 -17.38
CA ARG A 179 -1.69 6.89 -18.54
C ARG A 179 -2.27 8.15 -19.17
N ARG A 180 -2.45 9.23 -18.41
CA ARG A 180 -2.93 10.50 -18.97
C ARG A 180 -1.87 11.24 -19.79
N ARG A 181 -0.59 10.92 -19.59
CA ARG A 181 0.56 11.54 -20.27
C ARG A 181 1.19 10.69 -21.38
N ARG A 182 0.71 9.47 -21.58
CA ARG A 182 1.02 8.65 -22.76
C ARG A 182 0.00 8.91 -23.85
#